data_AF-A0A428VWG9-F1
#
_entry.id   AF-A0A428VWG9-F1
#
_cell.length_a   1.000
_cell.length_b   1.000
_cell.length_c   1.000
_cell.angle_alpha   90.00
_cell.angle_beta   90.00
_cell.angle_gamma   90.00
#
_symmetry.space_group_name_H-M   'P 1'
#
loop_
_entity.id
_entity.type
_entity.pdbx_description
1 polymer ?
#
loop_
_entity_poly.entity_id
_entity_poly.type
_entity_poly.pdbx_seq_one_letter_code
_entity_poly.pdbx_strand_id
1 'polypeptide(L)'
;ASEALPLAEGLARATGRTLTIIYVQEVTISRSGFLAEDGRPVLASLHRMVRRLQDDGVQATVVSSKATTRDVPRTILELAEAAAADVLVIGNRGHGSLINLMLGSVAARLLQVTSLPIITVPSRSTAATPLTDADVAAVSTRSRF
;
A
#
# COMPACT_ATOMS: atom_id res chain seq x y z
N ALA A 1 12.11 -9.43 -0.80
CA ALA A 1 11.31 -8.35 -1.43
C ALA A 1 9.83 -8.67 -1.25
N SER A 2 8.97 -7.66 -1.16
CA SER A 2 7.51 -7.89 -1.16
C SER A 2 7.08 -8.35 -2.55
N GLU A 3 6.43 -9.49 -2.65
CA GLU A 3 5.90 -10.04 -3.91
C GLU A 3 4.64 -9.26 -4.38
N ALA A 4 4.14 -8.32 -3.58
CA ALA A 4 2.95 -7.54 -3.89
C ALA A 4 3.13 -6.59 -5.07
N LEU A 5 4.28 -5.91 -5.15
CA LEU A 5 4.53 -4.95 -6.22
C LEU A 5 4.68 -5.64 -7.58
N PRO A 6 5.48 -6.71 -7.74
CA PRO A 6 5.52 -7.47 -9.00
C PRO A 6 4.16 -8.00 -9.45
N LEU A 7 3.33 -8.45 -8.50
CA LEU A 7 1.96 -8.89 -8.83
C LEU A 7 1.10 -7.71 -9.31
N ALA A 8 1.11 -6.59 -8.58
CA ALA A 8 0.33 -5.42 -8.93
C ALA A 8 0.77 -4.81 -10.27
N GLU A 9 2.07 -4.81 -10.55
CA GLU A 9 2.64 -4.45 -11.83
C GLU A 9 2.17 -5.41 -12.93
N GLY A 10 2.26 -6.73 -12.70
CA GLY A 10 1.78 -7.74 -13.65
C GLY A 10 0.30 -7.57 -13.99
N LEU A 11 -0.54 -7.28 -12.99
CA LEU A 11 -1.96 -6.97 -13.19
C LEU A 11 -2.15 -5.68 -14.00
N ALA A 12 -1.44 -4.61 -13.65
CA ALA A 12 -1.50 -3.35 -14.38
C ALA A 12 -1.08 -3.52 -15.85
N ARG A 13 -0.01 -4.26 -16.12
CA ARG A 13 0.45 -4.57 -17.49
C ARG A 13 -0.54 -5.43 -18.25
N ALA A 14 -1.01 -6.52 -17.65
CA ALA A 14 -1.93 -7.45 -18.30
C ALA A 14 -3.29 -6.81 -18.64
N THR A 15 -3.71 -5.81 -17.86
CA THR A 15 -5.00 -5.12 -18.05
C THR A 15 -4.88 -3.77 -18.75
N GLY A 16 -3.66 -3.26 -18.95
CA GLY A 16 -3.39 -1.92 -19.51
C GLY A 16 -3.82 -0.78 -18.59
N ARG A 17 -3.75 -0.98 -17.28
CA ARG A 17 -4.38 -0.11 -16.27
C ARG A 17 -3.40 0.63 -15.38
N THR A 18 -3.94 1.64 -14.70
CA THR A 18 -3.19 2.44 -13.75
C THR A 18 -2.93 1.67 -12.45
N LEU A 19 -1.65 1.62 -12.06
CA LEU A 19 -1.17 1.18 -10.76
C LEU A 19 -1.04 2.40 -9.84
N THR A 20 -1.85 2.47 -8.79
CA THR A 20 -1.78 3.54 -7.79
C THR A 20 -1.19 2.99 -6.50
N ILE A 21 0.00 3.46 -6.14
CA ILE A 21 0.63 3.12 -4.87
C ILE A 21 0.07 4.03 -3.77
N ILE A 22 -0.49 3.44 -2.72
CA ILE A 22 -1.09 4.16 -1.60
C ILE A 22 -0.17 4.04 -0.38
N TYR A 23 0.27 5.19 0.13
CA TYR A 23 1.03 5.27 1.38
C TYR A 23 0.27 6.06 2.43
N VAL A 24 0.05 5.47 3.60
CA VAL A 24 -0.58 6.17 4.72
C VAL A 24 0.39 6.17 5.88
N GLN A 25 0.89 7.37 6.21
CA GLN A 25 1.77 7.57 7.34
C GLN A 25 0.93 7.60 8.62
N GLU A 26 1.24 6.69 9.53
CA GLU A 26 0.60 6.64 10.84
C GLU A 26 1.09 7.79 11.72
N VAL A 27 0.15 8.52 12.33
CA VAL A 27 0.44 9.62 13.25
C VAL A 27 -0.03 9.23 14.65
N THR A 28 0.91 9.18 15.59
CA THR A 28 0.60 8.94 17.01
C THR A 28 0.41 10.26 17.74
N ILE A 29 -0.75 10.40 18.39
CA ILE A 29 -1.04 11.57 19.23
C ILE A 29 -0.62 11.23 20.67
N SER A 30 0.40 11.92 21.18
CA SER A 30 0.80 11.87 22.60
C SER A 30 0.28 13.11 23.34
N ARG A 31 0.15 13.02 24.67
CA ARG A 31 -0.17 14.17 25.54
C ARG A 31 0.82 15.34 25.39
N SER A 32 2.02 15.08 24.87
CA SER A 32 3.08 16.06 24.63
C SER A 32 3.18 16.55 23.18
N GLY A 33 2.29 16.14 22.26
CA GLY A 33 2.28 16.56 20.86
C GLY A 33 2.12 15.41 19.86
N PHE A 34 2.19 15.72 18.56
CA PHE A 34 2.18 14.72 17.49
C PHE A 34 3.58 14.12 17.32
N LEU A 35 3.69 12.79 17.48
CA LEU A 35 4.87 12.04 17.08
C LEU A 35 4.53 11.32 15.77
N ALA A 36 5.17 11.75 14.69
CA ALA A 36 5.13 11.06 13.42
C ALA A 36 6.58 10.85 12.97
N GLU A 37 6.94 9.62 12.60
CA GLU A 37 8.24 9.36 11.95
C GLU A 37 8.33 10.18 10.67
N ASP A 38 9.51 10.64 10.27
CA ASP A 38 9.65 11.39 9.02
C ASP A 38 9.38 10.50 7.80
N GLY A 39 8.20 10.63 7.19
CA GLY A 39 7.80 9.86 6.01
C GLY A 39 8.47 10.30 4.70
N ARG A 40 9.27 11.39 4.69
CA ARG A 40 9.91 11.91 3.47
C ARG A 40 10.84 10.89 2.78
N PRO A 41 11.69 10.11 3.49
CA PRO A 41 12.55 9.12 2.85
C PRO A 41 11.76 7.98 2.18
N VAL A 42 10.65 7.56 2.80
CA VAL A 42 9.74 6.54 2.25
C VAL A 42 9.07 7.10 1.00
N LEU A 43 8.48 8.29 1.08
CA LEU A 43 7.83 8.93 -0.06
C LEU A 43 8.79 9.19 -1.22
N ALA A 44 10.04 9.59 -0.95
CA ALA A 44 11.07 9.73 -1.98
C ALA A 44 11.39 8.39 -2.66
N SER A 45 11.39 7.29 -1.90
CA SER A 45 11.61 5.94 -2.43
C SER A 45 10.42 5.47 -3.27
N LEU A 46 9.20 5.75 -2.86
CA LEU A 46 7.99 5.46 -3.64
C LEU A 46 7.94 6.25 -4.95
N HIS A 47 8.29 7.54 -4.94
CA HIS A 47 8.41 8.32 -6.17
C HIS A 47 9.47 7.76 -7.11
N ARG A 48 10.61 7.30 -6.60
CA ARG A 48 11.63 6.62 -7.41
C ARG A 48 11.09 5.32 -8.01
N MET A 49 10.30 4.56 -7.25
CA MET A 49 9.67 3.34 -7.73
C MET A 49 8.68 3.62 -8.86
N VAL A 50 7.78 4.60 -8.66
CA VAL A 50 6.81 5.03 -9.68
C VAL A 50 7.50 5.48 -10.96
N ARG A 51 8.59 6.25 -10.86
CA ARG A 51 9.36 6.65 -12.04
C ARG A 51 9.90 5.46 -12.82
N ARG A 52 10.49 4.46 -12.14
CA ARG A 52 10.97 3.25 -12.81
C ARG A 52 9.83 2.50 -13.52
N LEU A 53 8.70 2.33 -12.85
CA LEU A 53 7.52 1.70 -13.45
C LEU A 53 7.04 2.46 -14.69
N GLN A 54 7.04 3.79 -14.64
CA GLN A 54 6.71 4.65 -15.78
C GLN A 54 7.71 4.52 -16.93
N ASP A 55 9.02 4.50 -16.62
CA ASP A 55 10.09 4.28 -17.60
C ASP A 55 9.93 2.91 -18.28
N ASP A 56 9.43 1.91 -17.55
CA ASP A 56 9.12 0.57 -18.06
C ASP A 56 7.72 0.46 -18.71
N GLY A 57 7.04 1.59 -18.95
CA GLY A 57 5.78 1.67 -19.68
C GLY A 57 4.51 1.39 -18.86
N VAL A 58 4.60 1.33 -17.54
CA VAL A 58 3.43 1.16 -16.65
C VAL A 58 2.85 2.52 -16.30
N GLN A 59 1.54 2.67 -16.44
CA GLN A 59 0.85 3.85 -15.91
C GLN A 59 0.83 3.77 -14.38
N ALA A 60 1.81 4.37 -13.70
CA ALA A 60 1.92 4.30 -12.25
C ALA A 60 1.81 5.69 -11.61
N THR A 61 1.18 5.77 -10.43
CA THR A 61 1.13 6.96 -9.59
C THR A 61 1.34 6.61 -8.12
N VAL A 62 1.68 7.60 -7.30
CA VAL A 62 1.71 7.46 -5.83
C VAL A 62 0.82 8.52 -5.21
N VAL A 63 0.03 8.11 -4.22
CA VAL A 63 -0.76 9.00 -3.37
C VAL A 63 -0.40 8.75 -1.91
N SER A 64 -0.27 9.81 -1.13
CA SER A 64 0.08 9.72 0.28
C SER A 64 -0.87 10.50 1.17
N SER A 65 -1.19 9.96 2.34
CA SER A 65 -1.97 10.64 3.38
C SER A 65 -1.40 10.36 4.77
N LYS A 66 -1.91 11.07 5.77
CA LYS A 66 -1.62 10.86 7.19
C LYS A 66 -2.90 10.45 7.90
N ALA A 67 -2.81 9.46 8.78
CA ALA A 67 -3.97 8.99 9.54
C ALA A 67 -3.57 8.51 10.93
N THR A 68 -4.50 8.50 11.88
CA THR A 68 -4.30 7.76 13.13
C THR A 68 -4.41 6.26 12.86
N THR A 69 -3.82 5.41 13.70
CA THR A 69 -3.85 3.93 13.56
C THR A 69 -5.26 3.38 13.30
N ARG A 70 -6.27 4.00 13.93
CA ARG A 70 -7.68 3.61 13.80
C ARG A 70 -8.28 3.97 12.45
N ASP A 71 -7.80 5.05 11.85
CA ASP A 71 -8.34 5.61 10.61
C ASP A 71 -7.61 5.09 9.36
N VAL A 72 -6.41 4.52 9.50
CA VAL A 72 -5.60 3.99 8.38
C VAL A 72 -6.42 3.14 7.38
N PRO A 73 -7.21 2.12 7.81
CA PRO A 73 -7.98 1.31 6.86
C PRO A 73 -8.99 2.14 6.06
N ARG A 74 -9.67 3.07 6.73
CA ARG A 74 -10.65 3.94 6.10
C ARG A 74 -9.96 4.89 5.11
N THR A 75 -8.84 5.50 5.49
CA THR A 75 -8.07 6.38 4.61
C THR A 75 -7.55 5.62 3.38
N ILE A 76 -7.13 4.37 3.51
CA ILE A 76 -6.75 3.53 2.37
C ILE A 76 -7.93 3.34 1.41
N LEU A 77 -9.11 3.03 1.93
CA LEU A 77 -10.31 2.85 1.10
C LEU A 77 -10.75 4.15 0.42
N GLU A 78 -10.71 5.29 1.11
CA GLU A 78 -11.01 6.60 0.53
C GLU A 78 -10.05 6.94 -0.62
N LEU A 79 -8.75 6.66 -0.45
CA LEU A 79 -7.74 6.86 -1.49
C LEU A 79 -7.92 5.87 -2.65
N ALA A 80 -8.28 4.61 -2.37
CA ALA A 80 -8.56 3.62 -3.38
C ALA A 80 -9.81 3.98 -4.21
N GLU A 81 -10.86 4.46 -3.56
CA GLU A 81 -12.08 4.94 -4.21
C GLU A 81 -11.80 6.17 -5.08
N ALA A 82 -11.04 7.14 -4.57
CA ALA A 82 -10.61 8.31 -5.34
C ALA A 82 -9.76 7.93 -6.57
N ALA A 83 -8.99 6.85 -6.47
CA ALA A 83 -8.23 6.29 -7.59
C ALA A 83 -9.08 5.39 -8.52
N ALA A 84 -10.38 5.26 -8.28
CA ALA A 84 -11.28 4.33 -8.95
C ALA A 84 -10.73 2.89 -8.98
N ALA A 85 -10.06 2.47 -7.90
CA ALA A 85 -9.48 1.14 -7.79
C ALA A 85 -10.57 0.07 -7.82
N ASP A 86 -10.27 -1.06 -8.46
CA ASP A 86 -11.17 -2.21 -8.55
C ASP A 86 -10.58 -3.44 -7.85
N VAL A 87 -9.29 -3.40 -7.48
CA VAL A 87 -8.63 -4.40 -6.65
C VAL A 87 -7.57 -3.75 -5.76
N LEU A 88 -7.47 -4.24 -4.53
CA LEU A 88 -6.43 -3.86 -3.59
C LEU A 88 -5.42 -5.00 -3.47
N VAL A 89 -4.16 -4.75 -3.79
CA VAL A 89 -3.05 -5.67 -3.62
C VAL A 89 -2.25 -5.26 -2.38
N ILE A 90 -2.26 -6.12 -1.36
CA ILE A 90 -1.62 -5.83 -0.07
C ILE A 90 -0.47 -6.81 0.13
N GLY A 91 0.71 -6.27 0.44
CA GLY A 91 1.87 -7.07 0.83
C GLY A 91 1.87 -7.40 2.32
N ASN A 92 2.37 -8.58 2.69
CA ASN A 92 2.55 -8.98 4.09
C ASN A 92 3.77 -8.31 4.77
N ARG A 93 4.64 -7.65 4.00
CA ARG A 93 5.74 -6.83 4.52
C ARG A 93 5.94 -5.65 3.59
N GLY A 94 5.84 -4.44 4.11
CA GLY A 94 6.36 -3.28 3.41
C GLY A 94 7.88 -3.32 3.41
N HIS A 95 8.50 -2.40 2.66
CA HIS A 95 9.95 -2.15 2.70
C HIS A 95 10.37 -1.42 4.00
N GLY A 96 9.92 -2.03 5.12
CA GLY A 96 9.76 -1.41 6.41
C GLY A 96 9.11 -2.36 7.47
N SER A 97 9.74 -2.64 8.61
CA SER A 97 9.26 -3.21 9.89
C SER A 97 7.78 -2.92 10.02
N LEU A 98 7.04 -3.98 9.91
CA LEU A 98 6.75 -4.56 11.19
C LEU A 98 6.73 -6.04 10.93
N ILE A 99 7.62 -6.74 11.63
CA ILE A 99 7.34 -8.10 12.01
C ILE A 99 6.20 -8.00 13.01
N ASN A 100 4.97 -8.15 12.54
CA ASN A 100 3.99 -8.94 13.25
C ASN A 100 3.09 -9.67 12.26
N LEU A 101 3.56 -10.88 12.02
CA LEU A 101 2.99 -12.06 11.40
C LEU A 101 1.56 -12.34 11.90
N MET A 102 0.60 -11.62 11.36
CA MET A 102 -0.81 -11.96 11.18
C MET A 102 -1.19 -11.23 9.88
N LEU A 103 -2.35 -11.47 9.26
CA LEU A 103 -2.91 -10.46 8.34
C LEU A 103 -2.73 -9.10 9.02
N GLY A 104 -1.85 -8.22 8.51
CA GLY A 104 -1.45 -7.00 9.24
C GLY A 104 -2.71 -6.30 9.77
N SER A 105 -2.67 -5.68 10.94
CA SER A 105 -3.87 -5.12 11.59
C SER A 105 -4.70 -4.23 10.65
N VAL A 106 -4.04 -3.57 9.69
CA VAL A 106 -4.64 -2.87 8.57
C VAL A 106 -5.31 -3.81 7.57
N ALA A 107 -4.63 -4.83 7.04
CA ALA A 107 -5.21 -5.82 6.13
C ALA A 107 -6.42 -6.56 6.74
N ALA A 108 -6.32 -6.97 8.01
CA ALA A 108 -7.41 -7.61 8.74
C ALA A 108 -8.63 -6.68 8.87
N ARG A 109 -8.40 -5.39 9.19
CA ARG A 109 -9.47 -4.39 9.26
C ARG A 109 -10.04 -4.09 7.88
N LEU A 110 -9.20 -3.96 6.85
CA LEU A 110 -9.63 -3.75 5.47
C LEU A 110 -10.56 -4.87 5.01
N LEU A 111 -10.22 -6.13 5.30
CA LEU A 111 -11.09 -7.27 4.98
C LEU A 111 -12.46 -7.20 5.67
N GLN A 112 -12.58 -6.51 6.81
CA GLN A 112 -13.86 -6.32 7.50
C GLN A 112 -14.71 -5.19 6.91
N VAL A 113 -14.09 -4.20 6.24
CA VAL A 113 -14.79 -2.96 5.84
C VAL A 113 -14.77 -2.65 4.34
N THR A 114 -13.96 -3.37 3.55
CA THR A 114 -13.80 -3.15 2.11
C THR A 114 -14.96 -3.72 1.31
N SER A 115 -15.34 -3.01 0.24
CA SER A 115 -16.14 -3.57 -0.86
C SER A 115 -15.27 -4.01 -2.05
N LEU A 116 -13.99 -3.64 -2.06
CA LEU A 116 -13.04 -4.00 -3.12
C LEU A 116 -12.47 -5.40 -2.88
N PRO A 117 -12.33 -6.23 -3.93
CA PRO A 117 -11.51 -7.43 -3.90
C PRO A 117 -10.12 -7.15 -3.34
N ILE A 118 -9.67 -7.96 -2.39
CA ILE A 118 -8.33 -7.87 -1.80
C ILE A 118 -7.51 -9.09 -2.22
N ILE A 119 -6.32 -8.84 -2.75
CA ILE A 119 -5.29 -9.86 -2.96
C ILE A 119 -4.21 -9.66 -1.91
N THR A 120 -4.11 -10.59 -0.97
CA THR A 120 -3.01 -10.61 0.00
C THR A 120 -1.85 -11.41 -0.56
N VAL A 121 -0.67 -10.79 -0.68
CA VAL A 121 0.52 -11.46 -1.18
C VAL A 121 1.43 -11.86 -0.01
N PRO A 122 1.58 -13.16 0.27
CA PRO A 122 2.45 -13.62 1.33
C PRO A 122 3.90 -13.33 0.97
N SER A 123 4.64 -12.74 1.91
CA SER A 123 6.08 -12.59 1.77
C SER A 123 6.75 -13.88 2.27
N ARG A 124 7.43 -14.63 1.40
CA ARG A 124 8.28 -15.74 1.85
C ARG A 124 9.40 -15.18 2.74
N SER A 125 9.49 -15.57 4.01
CA SER A 125 10.71 -15.40 4.81
C SER A 125 10.92 -16.59 5.71
N THR A 126 12.13 -17.10 5.55
CA THR A 126 12.95 -17.63 6.62
C THR A 126 13.55 -16.45 7.40
N ALA A 127 13.49 -16.51 8.74
CA ALA A 127 14.21 -15.73 9.76
C ALA A 127 14.03 -14.18 9.85
N ALA A 128 14.07 -13.71 11.10
CA ALA A 128 13.64 -12.41 11.62
C ALA A 128 14.73 -11.32 11.66
N THR A 129 14.38 -10.06 11.39
CA THR A 129 15.03 -8.79 11.86
C THR A 129 14.06 -7.59 11.60
N PRO A 130 13.92 -6.55 12.46
CA PRO A 130 12.84 -5.53 12.37
C PRO A 130 13.29 -4.07 11.99
N LEU A 131 12.76 -3.35 10.94
CA LEU A 131 12.83 -1.84 10.71
C LEU A 131 11.84 -1.14 9.67
N THR A 132 10.98 -0.11 9.99
CA THR A 132 9.47 0.18 9.87
C THR A 132 8.66 0.50 8.55
N ASP A 133 7.33 0.18 8.47
CA ASP A 133 6.19 0.64 7.56
C ASP A 133 5.44 -0.33 6.57
N ALA A 134 4.14 -0.08 6.32
CA ALA A 134 3.21 -0.89 5.50
C ALA A 134 2.97 -0.34 4.07
N ASP A 135 3.08 -1.22 3.05
CA ASP A 135 2.86 -0.89 1.64
C ASP A 135 1.51 -1.44 1.12
N VAL A 136 0.69 -0.59 0.50
CA VAL A 136 -0.56 -0.96 -0.15
C VAL A 136 -0.53 -0.50 -1.61
N ALA A 137 -0.79 -1.41 -2.55
CA ALA A 137 -0.91 -1.10 -3.97
C ALA A 137 -2.38 -1.27 -4.39
N ALA A 138 -2.94 -0.30 -5.10
CA ALA A 138 -4.28 -0.36 -5.65
C ALA A 138 -4.19 -0.38 -7.18
N VAL A 139 -5.04 -1.19 -7.83
CA VAL A 139 -5.12 -1.27 -9.29
C VAL A 139 -6.56 -1.01 -9.71
N SER A 140 -6.77 -0.10 -10.66
CA SER A 140 -8.08 0.21 -11.25
C SER A 140 -8.28 -0.64 -12.50
N THR A 141 -9.32 -1.45 -12.60
CA THR A 141 -9.60 -2.37 -13.72
C THR A 141 -10.87 -2.07 -14.53
N ARG A 142 -11.69 -1.04 -14.23
CA ARG A 142 -13.03 -0.87 -14.82
C ARG A 142 -13.10 -1.14 -16.33
N SER A 143 -13.56 -2.35 -16.66
CA SER A 143 -14.09 -2.70 -17.97
C SER A 143 -15.59 -2.41 -17.89
N ARG A 144 -16.04 -1.30 -18.48
CA ARG A 144 -17.45 -1.19 -18.82
C ARG A 144 -17.70 -2.19 -19.94
N PHE A 145 -18.50 -3.21 -19.66
CA PHE A 145 -19.32 -3.84 -20.69
C PHE A 145 -20.38 -2.84 -21.14
#